data_AF-A0A927ZGR5-F1
#
_entry.id   AF-A0A927ZGR5-F1
#
_cell.length_a   1.000
_cell.length_b   1.000
_cell.length_c   1.000
_cell.angle_alpha   90.00
_cell.angle_beta   90.00
_cell.angle_gamma   90.00
#
_symmetry.space_group_name_H-M   'P 1'
#
loop_
_entity.id
_entity.type
_entity.pdbx_description
1 polymer ?
#
loop_
_entity_poly.entity_id
_entity_poly.type
_entity_poly.pdbx_seq_one_letter_code
_entity_poly.pdbx_strand_id
1 'polypeptide(L)'
;MKNTIKEQIMKQKRKLILDAVLAALLILLMCYSFTGGLLHEILGITIIAGFIVHVFINRKYYGAAIRAIRRKKCSTKNKIAFAVNIILPVDAVIMLVSSFAISHDLFPGISKTFGAYNSWVAVHVICAVILLICVLVHVCMHLKMFTGMIKKAVKSPKVVMAWRAGSRITAVILAILVIKVSIDNVIYAAENIQAAGSYSKQAEVQMTASAEKEIETTVEVPTSVETPTSAETPTTSSEDEEDSYVTEDDEESYVAEDDEDSYAAEDDDEDWKAEEAYYEEETEEYYNEPDPEPQEPEMTLADFLGSMNCSGCGKHCSLLSPRCGKGESQAEQATYEYNEIYGV
;
A
#
# COMPACT_ATOMS: atom_id res chain seq x y z
N MET A 1 -7.69 -3.12 35.47
CA MET A 1 -8.61 -3.60 34.40
C MET A 1 -9.35 -2.47 33.67
N LYS A 2 -10.26 -1.70 34.30
CA LYS A 2 -11.01 -0.62 33.59
C LYS A 2 -10.12 0.52 33.05
N ASN A 3 -9.03 0.87 33.74
CA ASN A 3 -8.10 1.91 33.29
C ASN A 3 -7.24 1.45 32.11
N THR A 4 -6.79 0.19 32.14
CA THR A 4 -6.02 -0.46 31.07
C THR A 4 -6.82 -0.58 29.77
N ILE A 5 -8.09 -0.99 29.86
CA ILE A 5 -9.00 -1.07 28.69
C ILE A 5 -9.27 0.32 28.10
N LYS A 6 -9.50 1.34 28.94
CA LYS A 6 -9.67 2.72 28.47
C LYS A 6 -8.43 3.23 27.75
N GLU A 7 -7.24 2.95 28.28
CA GLU A 7 -5.99 3.37 27.67
C GLU A 7 -5.76 2.70 26.31
N GLN A 8 -6.02 1.40 26.19
CA GLN A 8 -5.90 0.69 24.91
C GLN A 8 -6.91 1.21 23.87
N ILE A 9 -8.16 1.49 24.25
CA ILE A 9 -9.15 2.11 23.35
C ILE A 9 -8.68 3.49 22.87
N MET A 10 -8.10 4.30 23.77
CA MET A 10 -7.59 5.63 23.40
C MET A 10 -6.38 5.55 22.46
N LYS A 11 -5.47 4.58 22.68
CA LYS A 11 -4.34 4.30 21.78
C LYS A 11 -4.84 3.90 20.38
N GLN A 12 -5.79 2.97 20.29
CA GLN A 12 -6.37 2.52 19.01
C GLN A 12 -7.09 3.66 18.26
N LYS A 13 -7.86 4.48 18.97
CA LYS A 13 -8.51 5.66 18.37
C LYS A 13 -7.50 6.65 17.78
N ARG A 14 -6.38 6.90 18.46
CA ARG A 14 -5.32 7.78 17.96
C ARG A 14 -4.67 7.23 16.68
N LYS A 15 -4.38 5.93 16.61
CA LYS A 15 -3.87 5.28 15.40
C LYS A 15 -4.85 5.47 14.24
N LEU A 16 -6.13 5.18 14.47
CA LEU A 16 -7.18 5.31 13.46
C LEU A 16 -7.36 6.76 12.96
N ILE A 17 -7.31 7.74 13.85
CA ILE A 17 -7.40 9.16 13.46
C ILE A 17 -6.20 9.56 12.61
N LEU A 18 -4.99 9.13 12.99
CA LEU A 18 -3.78 9.39 12.21
C LEU A 18 -3.91 8.81 10.80
N ASP A 19 -4.34 7.56 10.68
CA ASP A 19 -4.51 6.88 9.38
C ASP A 19 -5.56 7.57 8.52
N ALA A 20 -6.68 8.00 9.11
CA ALA A 20 -7.72 8.75 8.41
C ALA A 20 -7.22 10.12 7.91
N VAL A 21 -6.43 10.83 8.72
CA VAL A 21 -5.83 12.11 8.34
C VAL A 21 -4.81 11.91 7.22
N LEU A 22 -3.94 10.90 7.32
CA LEU A 22 -2.96 10.59 6.27
C LEU A 22 -3.64 10.20 4.95
N ALA A 23 -4.70 9.41 4.99
CA ALA A 23 -5.47 9.07 3.80
C ALA A 23 -6.13 10.31 3.16
N ALA A 24 -6.69 11.20 3.98
CA ALA A 24 -7.30 12.44 3.48
C ALA A 24 -6.26 13.38 2.85
N LEU A 25 -5.09 13.53 3.48
CA LEU A 25 -3.97 14.29 2.93
C LEU A 25 -3.51 13.68 1.60
N LEU A 26 -3.37 12.36 1.51
CA LEU A 26 -2.95 11.69 0.29
C LEU A 26 -3.90 11.99 -0.87
N ILE A 27 -5.22 11.90 -0.64
CA ILE A 27 -6.23 12.23 -1.65
C ILE A 27 -6.11 13.68 -2.10
N LEU A 28 -5.90 14.60 -1.15
CA LEU A 28 -5.73 16.02 -1.45
C LEU A 28 -4.47 16.28 -2.31
N LEU A 29 -3.36 15.59 -2.02
CA LEU A 29 -2.13 15.67 -2.82
C LEU A 29 -2.33 15.15 -4.25
N MET A 30 -3.18 14.15 -4.46
CA MET A 30 -3.50 13.67 -5.81
C MET A 30 -4.29 14.70 -6.64
N CYS A 31 -4.89 15.70 -6.01
CA CYS A 31 -5.58 16.80 -6.68
C CYS A 31 -4.65 18.02 -6.88
N TYR A 32 -3.62 17.86 -7.71
CA TYR A 32 -2.66 18.94 -7.98
C TYR A 32 -3.33 20.22 -8.50
N SER A 33 -4.34 20.11 -9.36
CA SER A 33 -5.08 21.28 -9.89
C SER A 33 -5.77 22.12 -8.80
N PHE A 34 -6.06 21.53 -7.64
CA PHE A 34 -6.66 22.24 -6.50
C PHE A 34 -5.60 22.76 -5.53
N THR A 35 -4.53 22.00 -5.29
CA THR A 35 -3.47 22.36 -4.36
C THR A 35 -2.49 23.39 -4.96
N GLY A 36 -2.15 23.27 -6.25
CA GLY A 36 -1.10 24.08 -6.87
C GLY A 36 0.30 23.77 -6.30
N GLY A 37 1.34 24.48 -6.74
CA GLY A 37 2.74 24.22 -6.35
C GLY A 37 2.98 24.33 -4.84
N LEU A 38 2.96 25.54 -4.30
CA LEU A 38 3.28 25.80 -2.90
C LEU A 38 2.48 24.97 -1.89
N LEU A 39 1.15 24.86 -2.02
CA LEU A 39 0.38 24.05 -1.05
C LEU A 39 0.66 22.57 -1.23
N HIS A 40 0.90 22.07 -2.45
CA HIS A 40 1.28 20.67 -2.64
C HIS A 40 2.61 20.36 -1.94
N GLU A 41 3.60 21.26 -2.02
CA GLU A 41 4.87 21.09 -1.32
C GLU A 41 4.68 21.09 0.22
N ILE A 42 3.89 22.03 0.76
CA ILE A 42 3.61 22.10 2.22
C ILE A 42 2.86 20.85 2.69
N LEU A 43 1.84 20.41 1.94
CA LEU A 43 1.08 19.20 2.25
C LEU A 43 1.96 17.95 2.11
N GLY A 44 2.88 17.92 1.16
CA GLY A 44 3.89 16.86 0.97
C GLY A 44 4.79 16.69 2.18
N ILE A 45 5.34 17.78 2.71
CA ILE A 45 6.13 17.73 3.96
C ILE A 45 5.27 17.24 5.12
N THR A 46 4.03 17.74 5.20
CA THR A 46 3.09 17.39 6.28
C THR A 46 2.75 15.90 6.27
N ILE A 47 2.46 15.32 5.09
CA ILE A 47 2.11 13.90 4.99
C ILE A 47 3.33 13.01 5.26
N ILE A 48 4.54 13.41 4.84
CA ILE A 48 5.76 12.64 5.14
C ILE A 48 6.06 12.66 6.65
N ALA A 49 5.94 13.81 7.30
CA ALA A 49 6.11 13.90 8.76
C ALA A 49 5.09 13.02 9.50
N GLY A 50 3.82 13.06 9.09
CA GLY A 50 2.78 12.21 9.66
C GLY A 50 3.01 10.72 9.40
N PHE A 51 3.54 10.36 8.23
CA PHE A 51 3.90 8.99 7.89
C PHE A 51 5.06 8.47 8.74
N ILE A 52 6.08 9.29 9.02
CA ILE A 52 7.16 8.93 9.96
C ILE A 52 6.58 8.62 11.34
N VAL A 53 5.65 9.44 11.82
CA VAL A 53 4.95 9.19 13.09
C VAL A 53 4.16 7.87 13.05
N HIS A 54 3.47 7.60 11.94
CA HIS A 54 2.74 6.34 11.73
C HIS A 54 3.68 5.12 11.80
N VAL A 55 4.80 5.15 11.08
CA VAL A 55 5.81 4.08 11.10
C VAL A 55 6.38 3.91 12.50
N PHE A 56 6.69 5.00 13.20
CA PHE A 56 7.23 4.95 14.56
C PHE A 56 6.26 4.33 15.56
N ILE A 57 4.97 4.68 15.50
CA ILE A 57 3.92 4.08 16.33
C ILE A 57 3.80 2.57 16.04
N ASN A 58 4.01 2.17 14.79
CA ASN A 58 3.92 0.78 14.34
C ASN A 58 5.27 0.04 14.35
N ARG A 59 6.34 0.59 14.94
CA ARG A 59 7.70 -0.01 14.92
C ARG A 59 7.76 -1.44 15.44
N LYS A 60 6.91 -1.78 16.42
CA LYS A 60 6.86 -3.12 17.04
C LYS A 60 6.44 -4.20 16.03
N TYR A 61 5.58 -3.86 15.07
CA TYR A 61 5.15 -4.77 14.00
C TYR A 61 6.34 -5.25 13.15
N TYR A 62 7.25 -4.35 12.78
CA TYR A 62 8.43 -4.72 11.99
C TYR A 62 9.32 -5.72 12.73
N GLY A 63 9.48 -5.56 14.05
CA GLY A 63 10.20 -6.51 14.90
C GLY A 63 9.57 -7.90 14.97
N ALA A 64 8.23 -8.01 15.00
CA ALA A 64 7.55 -9.29 14.82
C ALA A 64 7.75 -9.89 13.45
N ALA A 65 7.52 -9.08 12.42
CA ALA A 65 7.43 -9.58 11.07
C ALA A 65 8.78 -10.19 10.62
N ILE A 66 9.90 -9.56 11.02
CA ILE A 66 11.25 -10.09 10.83
C ILE A 66 11.42 -11.44 11.56
N ARG A 67 10.93 -11.56 12.81
CA ARG A 67 10.98 -12.80 13.59
C ARG A 67 10.11 -13.90 12.98
N ALA A 68 8.92 -13.58 12.47
CA ALA A 68 8.00 -14.54 11.85
C ALA A 68 8.57 -15.11 10.55
N ILE A 69 9.22 -14.28 9.72
CA ILE A 69 9.90 -14.71 8.50
C ILE A 69 11.08 -15.63 8.82
N ARG A 70 11.88 -15.28 9.83
CA ARG A 70 13.01 -16.11 10.29
C ARG A 70 12.57 -17.50 10.75
N ARG A 71 11.34 -17.64 11.28
CA ARG A 71 10.77 -18.93 11.70
C ARG A 71 10.06 -19.71 10.57
N LYS A 72 10.08 -19.22 9.32
CA LYS A 72 9.45 -19.84 8.11
C LYS A 72 7.95 -20.19 8.26
N LYS A 73 7.23 -19.63 9.23
CA LYS A 73 5.83 -19.97 9.55
C LYS A 73 4.83 -19.01 8.88
N CYS A 74 5.03 -18.64 7.61
CA CYS A 74 4.22 -17.61 6.95
C CYS A 74 3.23 -18.17 5.91
N SER A 75 1.93 -18.06 6.19
CA SER A 75 0.84 -18.21 5.21
C SER A 75 0.94 -17.16 4.09
N THR A 76 0.51 -17.48 2.87
CA THR A 76 0.58 -16.59 1.69
C THR A 76 -0.08 -15.22 1.92
N LYS A 77 -1.15 -15.16 2.72
CA LYS A 77 -1.83 -13.90 3.08
C LYS A 77 -0.93 -12.97 3.92
N ASN A 78 -0.13 -13.55 4.81
CA ASN A 78 0.81 -12.81 5.66
C ASN A 78 1.99 -12.28 4.84
N LYS A 79 2.33 -12.93 3.72
CA LYS A 79 3.38 -12.45 2.80
C LYS A 79 2.99 -11.16 2.06
N ILE A 80 1.75 -11.06 1.57
CA ILE A 80 1.26 -9.85 0.89
C ILE A 80 1.18 -8.68 1.88
N ALA A 81 0.63 -8.94 3.06
CA ALA A 81 0.55 -7.96 4.13
C ALA A 81 1.93 -7.43 4.52
N PHE A 82 2.89 -8.35 4.67
CA PHE A 82 4.27 -8.01 4.94
C PHE A 82 4.90 -7.20 3.80
N ALA A 83 4.73 -7.62 2.54
CA ALA A 83 5.26 -6.92 1.39
C ALA A 83 4.76 -5.46 1.33
N VAL A 84 3.46 -5.23 1.47
CA VAL A 84 2.88 -3.87 1.47
C VAL A 84 3.45 -3.02 2.61
N ASN A 85 3.58 -3.60 3.81
CA ASN A 85 4.09 -2.89 4.97
C ASN A 85 5.60 -2.56 4.89
N ILE A 86 6.34 -3.23 4.01
CA ILE A 86 7.75 -2.92 3.70
C ILE A 86 7.87 -1.98 2.50
N ILE A 87 7.03 -2.15 1.46
CA ILE A 87 7.06 -1.31 0.27
C ILE A 87 6.68 0.13 0.63
N LEU A 88 5.65 0.35 1.45
CA LEU A 88 5.20 1.68 1.85
C LEU A 88 6.32 2.58 2.44
N PRO A 89 7.11 2.14 3.45
CA PRO A 89 8.18 2.97 3.98
C PRO A 89 9.34 3.18 3.00
N VAL A 90 9.66 2.20 2.16
CA VAL A 90 10.68 2.37 1.12
C VAL A 90 10.23 3.40 0.09
N ASP A 91 9.00 3.28 -0.39
CA ASP A 91 8.40 4.20 -1.35
C ASP A 91 8.30 5.63 -0.77
N ALA A 92 7.95 5.78 0.51
CA ALA A 92 7.94 7.07 1.19
C ALA A 92 9.32 7.76 1.20
N VAL A 93 10.43 7.01 1.30
CA VAL A 93 11.78 7.58 1.21
C VAL A 93 12.08 8.07 -0.21
N ILE A 94 11.71 7.30 -1.23
CA ILE A 94 11.90 7.71 -2.64
C ILE A 94 11.02 8.93 -2.96
N MET A 95 9.79 8.96 -2.45
CA MET A 95 8.90 10.12 -2.53
C MET A 95 9.52 11.35 -1.89
N LEU A 96 10.14 11.24 -0.70
CA LEU A 96 10.80 12.37 -0.04
C LEU A 96 11.97 12.92 -0.88
N VAL A 97 12.85 12.05 -1.36
CA VAL A 97 14.02 12.45 -2.16
C VAL A 97 13.58 13.10 -3.48
N SER A 98 12.66 12.45 -4.20
CA SER A 98 12.13 12.99 -5.45
C SER A 98 11.39 14.30 -5.25
N SER A 99 10.66 14.48 -4.14
CA SER A 99 9.99 15.74 -3.78
C SER A 99 10.99 16.90 -3.64
N PHE A 100 12.13 16.67 -2.99
CA PHE A 100 13.17 17.69 -2.89
C PHE A 100 13.81 18.00 -4.25
N ALA A 101 14.00 16.98 -5.08
CA ALA A 101 14.58 17.15 -6.41
C ALA A 101 13.69 17.98 -7.35
N ILE A 102 12.36 17.91 -7.20
CA ILE A 102 11.40 18.68 -8.01
C ILE A 102 10.84 19.94 -7.34
N SER A 103 11.21 20.22 -6.08
CA SER A 103 10.67 21.37 -5.33
C SER A 103 11.09 22.69 -5.98
N HIS A 104 10.09 23.52 -6.28
CA HIS A 104 10.28 24.81 -6.92
C HIS A 104 10.12 25.96 -5.93
N ASP A 105 9.16 25.87 -5.01
CA ASP A 105 8.74 27.01 -4.19
C ASP A 105 9.46 27.04 -2.83
N LEU A 106 9.60 25.90 -2.15
CA LEU A 106 10.23 25.82 -0.82
C LEU A 106 11.74 25.59 -0.87
N PHE A 107 12.22 24.76 -1.80
CA PHE A 107 13.63 24.36 -1.88
C PHE A 107 14.27 24.52 -3.27
N PRO A 108 14.15 25.69 -3.92
CA PRO A 108 14.68 25.90 -5.27
C PRO A 108 16.21 25.75 -5.37
N GLY A 109 16.95 26.00 -4.28
CA GLY A 109 18.40 25.83 -4.25
C GLY A 109 18.82 24.36 -4.28
N ILE A 110 18.05 23.48 -3.61
CA ILE A 110 18.31 22.04 -3.56
C ILE A 110 17.92 21.40 -4.89
N SER A 111 16.75 21.73 -5.45
CA SER A 111 16.32 21.15 -6.74
C SER A 111 17.34 21.36 -7.87
N LYS A 112 17.97 22.54 -7.92
CA LYS A 112 19.01 22.84 -8.92
C LYS A 112 20.25 21.94 -8.86
N THR A 113 20.56 21.34 -7.71
CA THR A 113 21.73 20.45 -7.57
C THR A 113 21.49 19.06 -8.16
N PHE A 114 20.23 18.64 -8.28
CA PHE A 114 19.88 17.30 -8.76
C PHE A 114 19.96 17.15 -10.29
N GLY A 115 19.89 18.27 -11.03
CA GLY A 115 19.82 18.24 -12.50
C GLY A 115 18.61 17.45 -13.02
N ALA A 116 18.53 17.23 -14.33
CA ALA A 116 17.59 16.30 -14.98
C ALA A 116 16.13 16.35 -14.43
N TYR A 117 15.56 17.55 -14.27
CA TYR A 117 14.26 17.79 -13.62
C TYR A 117 13.15 16.84 -14.09
N ASN A 118 13.00 16.65 -15.41
CA ASN A 118 11.95 15.79 -15.98
C ASN A 118 12.08 14.31 -15.54
N SER A 119 13.29 13.81 -15.32
CA SER A 119 13.50 12.45 -14.80
C SER A 119 13.01 12.32 -13.36
N TRP A 120 13.28 13.31 -12.52
CA TRP A 120 12.80 13.34 -11.14
C TRP A 120 11.28 13.49 -11.05
N VAL A 121 10.68 14.28 -11.94
CA VAL A 121 9.21 14.35 -12.07
C VAL A 121 8.63 12.97 -12.40
N ALA A 122 9.21 12.25 -13.36
CA ALA A 122 8.75 10.90 -13.70
C ALA A 122 8.88 9.93 -12.52
N VAL A 123 10.01 9.94 -11.82
CA VAL A 123 10.22 9.12 -10.60
C VAL A 123 9.18 9.45 -9.54
N HIS A 124 8.97 10.73 -9.26
CA HIS A 124 8.00 11.18 -8.27
C HIS A 124 6.58 10.71 -8.61
N VAL A 125 6.16 10.84 -9.87
CA VAL A 125 4.83 10.43 -10.32
C VAL A 125 4.66 8.90 -10.27
N ILE A 126 5.67 8.14 -10.67
CA ILE A 126 5.64 6.67 -10.61
C ILE A 126 5.53 6.20 -9.16
N CYS A 127 6.34 6.76 -8.26
CA CYS A 127 6.26 6.45 -6.83
C CYS A 127 4.89 6.86 -6.25
N ALA A 128 4.35 8.02 -6.62
CA ALA A 128 3.01 8.43 -6.19
C ALA A 128 1.92 7.43 -6.61
N VAL A 129 2.04 6.83 -7.81
CA VAL A 129 1.15 5.76 -8.29
C VAL A 129 1.32 4.47 -7.47
N ILE A 130 2.57 4.07 -7.21
CA ILE A 130 2.87 2.90 -6.38
C ILE A 130 2.31 3.08 -4.96
N LEU A 131 2.51 4.26 -4.36
CA LEU A 131 1.95 4.65 -3.07
C LEU A 131 0.43 4.50 -3.06
N LEU A 132 -0.26 5.04 -4.06
CA LEU A 132 -1.71 5.00 -4.16
C LEU A 132 -2.25 3.57 -4.24
N ILE A 133 -1.61 2.71 -5.04
CA ILE A 133 -1.97 1.28 -5.14
C ILE A 133 -1.71 0.56 -3.82
N CYS A 134 -0.55 0.79 -3.19
CA CYS A 134 -0.19 0.16 -1.92
C CYS A 134 -1.15 0.57 -0.79
N VAL A 135 -1.53 1.85 -0.73
CA VAL A 135 -2.51 2.36 0.25
C VAL A 135 -3.89 1.76 0.00
N LEU A 136 -4.33 1.60 -1.24
CA LEU A 136 -5.60 0.92 -1.55
C LEU A 136 -5.60 -0.51 -1.01
N VAL A 137 -4.53 -1.28 -1.27
CA VAL A 137 -4.39 -2.66 -0.76
C VAL A 137 -4.33 -2.67 0.76
N HIS A 138 -3.58 -1.77 1.38
CA HIS A 138 -3.46 -1.62 2.82
C HIS A 138 -4.83 -1.35 3.47
N VAL A 139 -5.61 -0.41 2.94
CA VAL A 139 -6.97 -0.13 3.42
C VAL A 139 -7.86 -1.37 3.28
N CYS A 140 -7.80 -2.08 2.14
CA CYS A 140 -8.57 -3.31 1.93
C CYS A 140 -8.23 -4.41 2.94
N MET A 141 -6.99 -4.47 3.43
CA MET A 141 -6.60 -5.38 4.51
C MET A 141 -7.24 -4.98 5.84
N HIS A 142 -7.28 -3.68 6.15
CA HIS A 142 -7.93 -3.16 7.36
C HIS A 142 -9.46 -3.35 7.33
N LEU A 143 -10.12 -3.37 6.16
CA LEU A 143 -11.56 -3.61 6.05
C LEU A 143 -12.02 -4.91 6.74
N LYS A 144 -11.19 -5.96 6.75
CA LYS A 144 -11.50 -7.22 7.45
C LYS A 144 -11.59 -7.01 8.97
N MET A 145 -10.63 -6.29 9.54
CA MET A 145 -10.65 -5.94 10.97
C MET A 145 -11.92 -5.14 11.33
N PHE A 146 -12.30 -4.16 10.52
CA PHE A 146 -13.53 -3.39 10.74
C PHE A 146 -14.79 -4.26 10.72
N THR A 147 -14.85 -5.27 9.84
CA THR A 147 -15.99 -6.21 9.84
C THR A 147 -16.08 -7.01 11.13
N GLY A 148 -14.95 -7.39 11.74
CA GLY A 148 -14.90 -8.06 13.04
C GLY A 148 -15.37 -7.13 14.17
N MET A 149 -14.92 -5.87 14.17
CA MET A 149 -15.38 -4.86 15.13
C MET A 149 -16.89 -4.61 15.05
N ILE A 150 -17.45 -4.53 13.84
CA ILE A 150 -18.89 -4.32 13.63
C ILE A 150 -19.70 -5.54 14.05
N LYS A 151 -19.22 -6.76 13.80
CA LYS A 151 -19.85 -7.99 14.30
C LYS A 151 -19.94 -7.99 15.83
N LYS A 152 -18.89 -7.51 16.52
CA LYS A 152 -18.86 -7.38 17.99
C LYS A 152 -19.79 -6.26 18.49
N ALA A 153 -19.90 -5.15 17.76
CA ALA A 153 -20.72 -4.00 18.13
C ALA A 153 -22.22 -4.18 17.84
N VAL A 154 -22.57 -4.89 16.76
CA VAL A 154 -23.94 -5.03 16.26
C VAL A 154 -24.29 -6.52 16.16
N LYS A 155 -25.22 -6.97 17.01
CA LYS A 155 -25.70 -8.38 17.05
C LYS A 155 -26.67 -8.75 15.91
N SER A 156 -26.78 -7.93 14.87
CA SER A 156 -27.71 -8.17 13.75
C SER A 156 -26.97 -8.68 12.52
N PRO A 157 -27.24 -9.92 12.06
CA PRO A 157 -26.56 -10.50 10.89
C PRO A 157 -26.85 -9.70 9.61
N LYS A 158 -28.05 -9.11 9.49
CA LYS A 158 -28.44 -8.27 8.33
C LYS A 158 -27.55 -7.03 8.19
N VAL A 159 -27.17 -6.40 9.31
CA VAL A 159 -26.30 -5.21 9.30
C VAL A 159 -24.88 -5.58 8.92
N VAL A 160 -24.35 -6.70 9.44
CA VAL A 160 -23.02 -7.19 9.09
C VAL A 160 -22.94 -7.58 7.61
N MET A 161 -23.98 -8.23 7.06
CA MET A 161 -24.08 -8.55 5.64
C MET A 161 -24.15 -7.29 4.77
N ALA A 162 -24.98 -6.32 5.14
CA ALA A 162 -25.08 -5.04 4.43
C ALA A 162 -23.74 -4.28 4.43
N TRP A 163 -23.04 -4.23 5.56
CA TRP A 163 -21.69 -3.63 5.66
C TRP A 163 -20.67 -4.35 4.76
N ARG A 164 -20.66 -5.68 4.75
CA ARG A 164 -19.78 -6.47 3.88
C ARG A 164 -20.07 -6.22 2.41
N ALA A 165 -21.33 -6.16 2.01
CA ALA A 165 -21.71 -5.86 0.63
C ALA A 165 -21.31 -4.43 0.25
N GLY A 166 -21.66 -3.44 1.08
CA GLY A 166 -21.33 -2.03 0.85
C GLY A 166 -19.82 -1.79 0.76
N SER A 167 -19.04 -2.31 1.72
CA SER A 167 -17.58 -2.15 1.73
C SER A 167 -16.90 -2.77 0.50
N ARG A 168 -17.40 -3.91 -0.02
CA ARG A 168 -16.90 -4.51 -1.27
C ARG A 168 -17.19 -3.64 -2.48
N ILE A 169 -18.42 -3.13 -2.60
CA ILE A 169 -18.80 -2.24 -3.71
C ILE A 169 -17.93 -0.97 -3.67
N THR A 170 -17.78 -0.35 -2.50
CA THR A 170 -16.93 0.83 -2.34
C THR A 170 -15.46 0.53 -2.68
N ALA A 171 -14.91 -0.61 -2.25
CA ALA A 171 -13.55 -1.00 -2.57
C ALA A 171 -13.34 -1.19 -4.08
N VAL A 172 -14.30 -1.80 -4.79
CA VAL A 172 -14.25 -1.96 -6.25
C VAL A 172 -14.31 -0.61 -6.96
N ILE A 173 -15.21 0.29 -6.54
CA ILE A 173 -15.30 1.64 -7.10
C ILE A 173 -13.97 2.39 -6.91
N LEU A 174 -13.42 2.35 -5.70
CA LEU A 174 -12.11 2.96 -5.40
C LEU A 174 -11.00 2.35 -6.26
N ALA A 175 -10.98 1.03 -6.44
CA ALA A 175 -10.00 0.36 -7.28
C ALA A 175 -10.07 0.83 -8.73
N ILE A 176 -11.27 0.96 -9.31
CA ILE A 176 -11.46 1.46 -10.67
C ILE A 176 -10.96 2.91 -10.80
N LEU A 177 -11.28 3.77 -9.82
CA LEU A 177 -10.81 5.15 -9.80
C LEU A 177 -9.29 5.24 -9.71
N VAL A 178 -8.68 4.46 -8.82
CA VAL A 178 -7.21 4.38 -8.67
C VAL A 178 -6.57 3.90 -9.97
N ILE A 179 -7.11 2.87 -10.62
CA ILE A 179 -6.59 2.37 -11.90
C ILE A 179 -6.65 3.49 -12.96
N LYS A 180 -7.78 4.19 -13.07
CA LYS A 180 -7.93 5.29 -14.04
C LYS A 180 -6.90 6.39 -13.81
N VAL A 181 -6.77 6.86 -12.56
CA VAL A 181 -5.78 7.88 -12.18
C VAL A 181 -4.35 7.39 -12.42
N SER A 182 -4.08 6.12 -12.15
CA SER A 182 -2.76 5.51 -12.35
C SER A 182 -2.36 5.50 -13.82
N ILE A 183 -3.28 5.17 -14.73
CA ILE A 183 -3.01 5.16 -16.17
C ILE A 183 -2.65 6.57 -16.66
N ASP A 184 -3.45 7.58 -16.29
CA ASP A 184 -3.21 8.97 -16.69
C ASP A 184 -1.83 9.45 -16.20
N ASN A 185 -1.48 9.14 -14.95
CA ASN A 185 -0.19 9.50 -14.35
C ASN A 185 1.00 8.74 -14.95
N VAL A 186 0.85 7.47 -15.30
CA VAL A 186 1.92 6.68 -15.93
C VAL A 186 2.22 7.21 -17.34
N ILE A 187 1.19 7.59 -18.10
CA ILE A 187 1.37 8.23 -19.41
C ILE A 187 2.15 9.54 -19.25
N TYR A 188 1.75 10.39 -18.30
CA TYR A 188 2.45 11.64 -17.99
C TYR A 188 3.92 11.41 -17.60
N ALA A 189 4.21 10.38 -16.80
CA ALA A 189 5.59 10.02 -16.45
C ALA A 189 6.40 9.56 -17.68
N ALA A 190 5.79 8.76 -18.57
CA ALA A 190 6.45 8.30 -19.79
C ALA A 190 6.83 9.46 -20.73
N GLU A 191 5.96 10.46 -20.87
CA GLU A 191 6.25 11.68 -21.63
C GLU A 191 7.45 12.45 -21.05
N ASN A 192 7.53 12.57 -19.71
CA ASN A 192 8.65 13.21 -19.02
C ASN A 192 9.98 12.46 -19.20
N ILE A 193 9.94 11.12 -19.21
CA ILE A 193 11.12 10.29 -19.50
C ILE A 193 11.60 10.51 -20.94
N GLN A 194 10.68 10.55 -21.90
CA GLN A 194 11.01 10.82 -23.30
C GLN A 194 11.62 12.22 -23.49
N ALA A 195 11.04 13.23 -22.83
CA ALA A 195 11.59 14.57 -22.83
C ALA A 195 13.01 14.59 -22.24
N ALA A 196 13.26 13.90 -21.13
CA ALA A 196 14.61 13.81 -20.56
C ALA A 196 15.61 13.15 -21.52
N GLY A 197 15.20 12.10 -22.23
CA GLY A 197 16.05 11.40 -23.21
C GLY A 197 16.28 12.16 -24.53
N SER A 198 15.39 13.07 -24.92
CA SER A 198 15.61 13.93 -26.09
C SER A 198 16.61 15.04 -25.79
N TYR A 199 16.59 15.62 -24.59
CA TYR A 199 17.58 16.61 -24.15
C TYR A 199 19.00 16.02 -24.07
N SER A 200 19.16 14.80 -23.56
CA SER A 200 20.48 14.16 -23.50
C SER A 200 21.07 13.90 -24.89
N LYS A 201 20.24 13.40 -25.83
CA LYS A 201 20.64 13.21 -27.23
C LYS A 201 21.02 14.51 -27.93
N GLN A 202 20.29 15.60 -27.68
CA GLN A 202 20.64 16.91 -28.24
C GLN A 202 21.95 17.45 -27.67
N ALA A 203 22.20 17.27 -26.36
CA ALA A 203 23.45 17.66 -25.73
C ALA A 203 24.65 16.88 -26.29
N GLU A 204 24.49 15.58 -26.53
CA GLU A 204 25.51 14.72 -27.14
C GLU A 204 25.83 15.15 -28.58
N VAL A 205 24.80 15.37 -29.41
CA VAL A 205 24.97 15.86 -30.79
C VAL A 205 25.65 17.24 -30.84
N GLN A 206 25.37 18.11 -29.85
CA GLN A 206 25.99 19.43 -29.79
C GLN A 206 27.44 19.39 -29.28
N MET A 207 27.78 18.47 -28.38
CA MET A 207 29.17 18.21 -27.97
C MET A 207 29.98 17.60 -29.12
N THR A 208 29.43 16.64 -29.86
CA THR A 208 30.11 16.06 -31.03
C THR A 208 30.29 17.09 -32.14
N ALA A 209 29.26 17.92 -32.42
CA ALA A 209 29.36 18.98 -33.42
C ALA A 209 30.36 20.10 -33.01
N SER A 210 30.49 20.38 -31.72
CA SER A 210 31.48 21.35 -31.23
C SER A 210 32.91 20.79 -31.28
N ALA A 211 33.09 19.50 -30.98
CA ALA A 211 34.37 18.82 -31.12
C ALA A 211 34.82 18.71 -32.58
N GLU A 212 33.91 18.43 -33.52
CA GLU A 212 34.20 18.44 -34.96
C GLU A 212 34.59 19.84 -35.45
N LYS A 213 33.94 20.90 -34.94
CA LYS A 213 34.26 22.29 -35.28
C LYS A 213 35.62 22.75 -34.74
N GLU A 214 36.05 22.28 -33.57
CA GLU A 214 37.40 22.54 -33.04
C GLU A 214 38.50 21.78 -33.81
N ILE A 215 38.20 20.59 -34.32
CA ILE A 215 39.09 19.83 -35.20
C ILE A 215 39.22 20.52 -36.58
N GLU A 216 38.13 21.06 -37.13
CA GLU A 216 38.17 21.78 -38.42
C GLU A 216 38.90 23.14 -38.31
N THR A 217 38.79 23.81 -37.15
CA THR A 217 39.44 25.12 -36.90
C THR A 217 40.95 25.02 -36.65
N THR A 218 41.47 23.84 -36.25
CA THR A 218 42.91 23.62 -36.03
C THR A 218 43.67 23.21 -37.29
N VAL A 219 42.97 22.96 -38.41
CA VAL A 219 43.57 22.55 -39.70
C VAL A 219 43.79 23.74 -40.67
N GLU A 220 43.20 24.92 -40.42
CA GLU A 220 43.49 26.12 -41.22
C GLU A 220 44.73 26.88 -40.69
N VAL A 221 45.90 26.38 -41.06
CA VAL A 221 47.18 27.10 -40.97
C VAL A 221 47.13 28.34 -41.88
N PRO A 222 47.35 29.56 -41.38
CA PRO A 222 47.73 30.65 -42.26
C PRO A 222 49.24 30.62 -42.45
N THR A 223 49.67 31.10 -43.62
CA THR A 223 50.86 31.95 -43.80
C THR A 223 52.02 31.33 -44.59
N SER A 224 52.07 31.78 -45.85
CA SER A 224 53.25 32.17 -46.64
C SER A 224 54.63 31.57 -46.33
N VAL A 225 55.11 30.87 -47.35
CA VAL A 225 56.49 30.74 -47.84
C VAL A 225 57.39 31.92 -47.47
N GLU A 226 58.48 31.66 -46.73
CA GLU A 226 59.86 32.06 -47.06
C GLU A 226 60.88 31.08 -46.42
N THR A 227 61.87 30.67 -47.21
CA THR A 227 63.10 29.91 -46.90
C THR A 227 64.28 30.88 -47.19
N PRO A 228 65.56 30.74 -46.74
CA PRO A 228 66.21 29.45 -46.49
C PRO A 228 67.42 29.35 -45.49
N THR A 229 67.90 28.10 -45.36
CA THR A 229 69.32 27.65 -45.33
C THR A 229 70.00 27.26 -44.01
N SER A 230 70.49 25.99 -44.01
CA SER A 230 71.60 25.35 -43.27
C SER A 230 71.48 25.21 -41.75
N ALA A 231 71.86 24.11 -41.11
CA ALA A 231 72.46 22.84 -41.54
C ALA A 231 72.35 21.83 -40.37
N GLU A 232 72.68 20.57 -40.69
CA GLU A 232 73.11 19.46 -39.82
C GLU A 232 72.09 18.39 -39.40
N THR A 233 72.50 17.15 -39.70
CA THR A 233 72.02 15.82 -39.30
C THR A 233 73.28 15.01 -38.91
N PRO A 234 73.20 13.79 -38.37
CA PRO A 234 72.26 13.20 -37.41
C PRO A 234 72.97 12.36 -36.29
N THR A 235 72.22 11.88 -35.28
CA THR A 235 72.39 10.58 -34.54
C THR A 235 71.31 10.54 -33.43
N THR A 236 70.25 9.70 -33.45
CA THR A 236 70.17 8.25 -33.07
C THR A 236 70.65 8.03 -31.62
N SER A 237 69.91 7.52 -30.62
CA SER A 237 68.86 6.48 -30.56
C SER A 237 68.03 6.56 -29.25
N SER A 238 66.75 6.17 -29.39
CA SER A 238 65.79 5.55 -28.46
C SER A 238 66.13 5.28 -26.98
N GLU A 239 65.21 5.68 -26.11
CA GLU A 239 64.86 4.95 -24.87
C GLU A 239 63.40 4.48 -25.02
N ASP A 240 63.22 3.16 -24.92
CA ASP A 240 61.95 2.43 -25.04
C ASP A 240 61.28 2.23 -23.66
N GLU A 241 59.96 2.14 -23.68
CA GLU A 241 59.08 1.63 -22.62
C GLU A 241 59.36 0.15 -22.28
N GLU A 242 59.12 -0.28 -21.04
CA GLU A 242 58.09 -1.29 -20.71
C GLU A 242 58.18 -1.83 -19.26
N ASP A 243 56.98 -2.18 -18.77
CA ASP A 243 56.61 -3.28 -17.88
C ASP A 243 56.95 -3.32 -16.38
N SER A 244 55.87 -3.42 -15.60
CA SER A 244 55.87 -4.08 -14.30
C SER A 244 54.66 -5.02 -14.16
N TYR A 245 54.89 -6.31 -14.32
CA TYR A 245 54.06 -7.39 -13.78
C TYR A 245 54.87 -8.12 -12.71
N VAL A 246 54.31 -8.24 -11.49
CA VAL A 246 54.61 -9.36 -10.57
C VAL A 246 53.33 -9.71 -9.82
N THR A 247 52.89 -10.95 -10.03
CA THR A 247 51.96 -11.75 -9.23
C THR A 247 52.62 -12.21 -7.94
N GLU A 248 51.87 -12.41 -6.86
CA GLU A 248 51.87 -13.67 -6.09
C GLU A 248 50.80 -13.66 -4.99
N ASP A 249 50.43 -14.88 -4.63
CA ASP A 249 49.30 -15.35 -3.85
C ASP A 249 49.35 -14.97 -2.37
N ASP A 250 48.22 -15.11 -1.67
CA ASP A 250 48.16 -15.89 -0.42
C ASP A 250 46.71 -16.09 0.06
N GLU A 251 46.35 -17.37 0.22
CA GLU A 251 45.21 -17.85 0.99
C GLU A 251 45.45 -17.57 2.49
N GLU A 252 44.44 -17.12 3.23
CA GLU A 252 44.34 -17.53 4.64
C GLU A 252 42.91 -17.59 5.16
N SER A 253 42.60 -18.76 5.71
CA SER A 253 41.39 -19.17 6.42
C SER A 253 41.35 -18.50 7.80
N TYR A 254 40.20 -18.02 8.29
CA TYR A 254 39.95 -18.01 9.74
C TYR A 254 38.48 -18.29 10.11
N VAL A 255 38.37 -19.07 11.19
CA VAL A 255 37.20 -19.72 11.79
C VAL A 255 36.47 -18.75 12.75
N ALA A 256 35.21 -19.08 13.01
CA ALA A 256 34.27 -18.42 13.91
C ALA A 256 34.77 -18.20 15.35
N GLU A 257 34.33 -17.10 15.95
CA GLU A 257 34.19 -16.97 17.41
C GLU A 257 32.78 -16.45 17.73
N ASP A 258 32.08 -17.27 18.51
CA ASP A 258 30.88 -16.94 19.27
C ASP A 258 31.26 -15.93 20.37
N ASP A 259 30.42 -14.92 20.60
CA ASP A 259 30.33 -14.30 21.93
C ASP A 259 28.87 -13.92 22.22
N GLU A 260 28.31 -14.66 23.17
CA GLU A 260 27.13 -14.31 23.95
C GLU A 260 27.41 -13.05 24.75
N ASP A 261 26.55 -12.03 24.63
CA ASP A 261 26.36 -11.08 25.72
C ASP A 261 24.86 -10.89 26.00
N SER A 262 24.48 -11.51 27.11
CA SER A 262 23.18 -11.44 27.75
C SER A 262 22.93 -10.04 28.33
N TYR A 263 21.87 -9.38 27.87
CA TYR A 263 21.12 -8.46 28.71
C TYR A 263 19.67 -8.92 28.77
N ALA A 264 19.33 -9.49 29.93
CA ALA A 264 17.97 -9.74 30.36
C ALA A 264 17.22 -8.39 30.44
N ALA A 265 16.18 -8.24 29.62
CA ALA A 265 15.12 -7.29 29.87
C ALA A 265 13.86 -8.11 30.19
N GLU A 266 13.65 -8.32 31.48
CA GLU A 266 12.43 -8.88 32.05
C GLU A 266 11.25 -7.93 31.78
N ASP A 267 10.11 -8.55 31.47
CA ASP A 267 8.74 -8.04 31.65
C ASP A 267 8.33 -6.70 31.02
N ASP A 268 8.02 -6.75 29.71
CA ASP A 268 7.07 -5.81 29.06
C ASP A 268 6.17 -6.55 28.04
N ASP A 269 5.96 -7.84 28.29
CA ASP A 269 5.32 -8.83 27.41
C ASP A 269 3.79 -8.75 27.33
N GLU A 270 3.13 -7.92 28.15
CA GLU A 270 1.65 -7.90 28.22
C GLU A 270 0.97 -7.00 27.17
N ASP A 271 1.56 -5.88 26.78
CA ASP A 271 0.90 -4.93 25.84
C ASP A 271 1.04 -5.37 24.36
N TRP A 272 2.00 -6.26 24.09
CA TRP A 272 2.34 -6.78 22.77
C TRP A 272 1.63 -8.10 22.45
N LYS A 273 1.57 -9.01 23.42
CA LYS A 273 0.81 -10.27 23.28
C LYS A 273 -0.69 -10.00 23.11
N ALA A 274 -1.22 -8.89 23.63
CA ALA A 274 -2.62 -8.53 23.46
C ALA A 274 -2.99 -8.07 22.02
N GLU A 275 -2.06 -7.52 21.24
CA GLU A 275 -2.34 -7.05 19.88
C GLU A 275 -2.08 -8.20 18.88
N GLU A 276 -0.98 -8.95 19.03
CA GLU A 276 -0.64 -10.09 18.14
C GLU A 276 -1.46 -11.37 18.45
N ALA A 277 -1.75 -11.70 19.71
CA ALA A 277 -2.67 -12.80 20.02
C ALA A 277 -4.12 -12.45 19.64
N TYR A 278 -4.52 -11.18 19.70
CA TYR A 278 -5.83 -10.77 19.18
C TYR A 278 -5.92 -10.92 17.65
N TYR A 279 -4.83 -10.70 16.91
CA TYR A 279 -4.80 -10.90 15.47
C TYR A 279 -4.58 -12.36 15.05
N GLU A 280 -3.88 -13.20 15.80
CA GLU A 280 -3.69 -14.63 15.48
C GLU A 280 -4.81 -15.53 16.02
N GLU A 281 -5.28 -15.33 17.26
CA GLU A 281 -6.38 -16.12 17.87
C GLU A 281 -7.72 -15.88 17.15
N GLU A 282 -8.02 -14.62 16.76
CA GLU A 282 -9.21 -14.28 15.97
C GLU A 282 -9.12 -14.81 14.53
N THR A 283 -7.94 -15.20 14.03
CA THR A 283 -7.77 -15.77 12.68
C THR A 283 -7.71 -17.29 12.62
N GLU A 284 -7.36 -17.98 13.72
CA GLU A 284 -7.49 -19.44 13.81
C GLU A 284 -8.91 -19.87 14.21
N GLU A 285 -9.65 -19.07 14.99
CA GLU A 285 -11.11 -19.27 15.17
C GLU A 285 -11.89 -19.01 13.86
N TYR A 286 -11.30 -18.26 12.93
CA TYR A 286 -11.92 -17.86 11.66
C TYR A 286 -11.97 -18.95 10.58
N TYR A 287 -11.37 -20.14 10.79
CA TYR A 287 -11.37 -21.22 9.79
C TYR A 287 -11.90 -22.59 10.28
N ASN A 288 -12.32 -22.74 11.54
CA ASN A 288 -12.74 -24.02 12.10
C ASN A 288 -14.16 -24.07 12.67
N GLU A 289 -15.06 -23.20 12.22
CA GLU A 289 -16.48 -23.52 12.23
C GLU A 289 -16.90 -23.79 10.78
N PRO A 290 -17.16 -25.04 10.36
CA PRO A 290 -17.95 -25.25 9.17
C PRO A 290 -19.26 -24.50 9.38
N ASP A 291 -19.55 -23.54 8.48
CA ASP A 291 -20.83 -22.86 8.41
C ASP A 291 -21.91 -23.94 8.55
N PRO A 292 -22.73 -23.95 9.62
CA PRO A 292 -23.87 -24.84 9.62
C PRO A 292 -24.67 -24.45 8.39
N GLU A 293 -24.79 -25.43 7.49
CA GLU A 293 -25.63 -25.40 6.31
C GLU A 293 -26.89 -24.57 6.61
N PRO A 294 -27.25 -23.56 5.78
CA PRO A 294 -28.36 -22.68 6.10
C PRO A 294 -29.64 -23.51 6.26
N GLN A 295 -29.99 -23.86 7.49
CA GLN A 295 -31.32 -24.35 7.80
C GLN A 295 -32.22 -23.14 7.65
N GLU A 296 -32.93 -23.10 6.52
CA GLU A 296 -34.03 -22.18 6.30
C GLU A 296 -34.92 -22.18 7.55
N PRO A 297 -35.44 -21.02 7.99
CA PRO A 297 -36.29 -21.00 9.18
C PRO A 297 -37.52 -21.87 8.90
N GLU A 298 -37.58 -23.05 9.53
CA GLU A 298 -38.77 -23.89 9.55
C GLU A 298 -39.89 -23.06 10.19
N MET A 299 -40.70 -22.41 9.34
CA MET A 299 -41.93 -21.77 9.77
C MET A 299 -42.79 -22.89 10.36
N THR A 300 -43.10 -22.84 11.66
CA THR A 300 -43.87 -23.92 12.29
C THR A 300 -45.36 -23.81 11.92
N LEU A 301 -46.09 -24.94 11.91
CA LEU A 301 -47.54 -24.94 11.67
C LEU A 301 -48.29 -24.02 12.65
N ALA A 302 -47.84 -23.97 13.90
CA ALA A 302 -48.41 -23.09 14.92
C ALA A 302 -48.22 -21.61 14.57
N ASP A 303 -47.03 -21.23 14.06
CA ASP A 303 -46.75 -19.86 13.62
C ASP A 303 -47.55 -19.51 12.35
N PHE A 304 -47.68 -20.45 11.42
CA PHE A 304 -48.46 -20.30 10.19
C PHE A 304 -49.94 -20.04 10.51
N LEU A 305 -50.56 -20.91 11.32
CA LEU A 305 -51.95 -20.74 11.76
C LEU A 305 -52.14 -19.53 12.70
N GLY A 306 -51.13 -19.21 13.50
CA GLY A 306 -51.13 -18.06 14.42
C GLY A 306 -51.16 -16.71 13.70
N SER A 307 -50.65 -16.67 12.45
CA SER A 307 -50.67 -15.46 11.61
C SER A 307 -52.01 -15.19 10.93
N MET A 308 -52.97 -16.13 11.01
CA MET A 308 -54.25 -16.07 10.28
C MET A 308 -55.47 -16.02 11.20
N ASN A 309 -56.51 -15.32 10.72
CA ASN A 309 -57.80 -15.18 11.39
C ASN A 309 -58.93 -15.60 10.46
N CYS A 310 -59.99 -16.16 11.03
CA CYS A 310 -61.16 -16.61 10.30
C CYS A 310 -61.84 -15.45 9.56
N SER A 311 -62.03 -15.60 8.25
CA SER A 311 -62.69 -14.59 7.41
C SER A 311 -64.23 -14.74 7.38
N GLY A 312 -64.75 -15.89 7.82
CA GLY A 312 -66.16 -16.26 7.70
C GLY A 312 -67.03 -15.95 8.92
N CYS A 313 -66.43 -15.54 10.05
CA CYS A 313 -67.14 -15.21 11.29
C CYS A 313 -67.00 -13.72 11.62
N GLY A 314 -68.06 -13.11 12.17
CA GLY A 314 -68.05 -11.67 12.52
C GLY A 314 -67.11 -11.29 13.68
N LYS A 315 -66.40 -12.25 14.28
CA LYS A 315 -65.44 -12.03 15.37
C LYS A 315 -63.98 -12.29 14.97
N HIS A 316 -63.72 -12.70 13.73
CA HIS A 316 -62.39 -12.99 13.20
C HIS A 316 -61.51 -13.80 14.17
N CYS A 317 -62.01 -14.93 14.66
CA CYS A 317 -61.25 -15.76 15.60
C CYS A 317 -59.97 -16.32 14.97
N SER A 318 -58.92 -16.48 15.76
CA SER A 318 -57.64 -17.03 15.30
C SER A 318 -57.79 -18.46 14.79
N LEU A 319 -57.08 -18.80 13.71
CA LEU A 319 -57.05 -20.15 13.17
C LEU A 319 -56.18 -21.11 13.99
N LEU A 320 -55.29 -20.59 14.85
CA LEU A 320 -54.56 -21.41 15.84
C LEU A 320 -55.47 -21.94 16.95
N SER A 321 -56.60 -21.28 17.22
CA SER A 321 -57.57 -21.67 18.24
C SER A 321 -58.98 -21.25 17.81
N PRO A 322 -59.56 -21.95 16.80
CA PRO A 322 -60.82 -21.55 16.22
C PRO A 322 -61.96 -21.66 17.24
N ARG A 323 -62.80 -20.61 17.28
CA ARG A 323 -63.96 -20.53 18.19
C ARG A 323 -65.30 -20.65 17.47
N CYS A 324 -65.28 -21.10 16.22
CA CYS A 324 -66.46 -21.30 15.39
C CYS A 324 -66.19 -22.35 14.30
N GLY A 325 -67.25 -23.02 13.81
CA GLY A 325 -67.10 -24.09 12.81
C GLY A 325 -66.50 -23.65 11.47
N LYS A 326 -66.70 -22.38 11.05
CA LYS A 326 -66.04 -21.84 9.84
C LYS A 326 -64.54 -21.64 10.03
N GLY A 327 -64.12 -21.28 11.24
CA GLY A 327 -62.70 -21.13 11.57
C GLY A 327 -62.00 -22.49 11.63
N GLU A 328 -62.71 -23.53 12.09
CA GLU A 328 -62.20 -24.90 12.12
C GLU A 328 -61.94 -25.43 10.70
N SER A 329 -62.88 -25.27 9.77
CA SER A 329 -62.65 -25.67 8.36
C SER A 329 -61.53 -24.86 7.68
N GLN A 330 -61.39 -23.57 8.01
CA GLN A 330 -60.31 -22.74 7.46
C GLN A 330 -58.94 -23.11 8.05
N ALA A 331 -58.87 -23.49 9.33
CA ALA A 331 -57.64 -23.97 9.95
C ALA A 331 -57.19 -25.31 9.37
N GLU A 332 -58.13 -26.21 9.06
CA GLU A 332 -57.85 -27.50 8.40
C GLU A 332 -57.32 -27.29 6.98
N GLN A 333 -57.95 -26.42 6.19
CA GLN A 333 -57.46 -26.06 4.85
C GLN A 333 -56.07 -25.41 4.89
N ALA A 334 -55.84 -24.47 5.81
CA ALA A 334 -54.55 -23.84 5.99
C ALA A 334 -53.47 -24.86 6.43
N THR A 335 -53.83 -25.87 7.22
CA THR A 335 -52.92 -26.96 7.59
C THR A 335 -52.53 -27.79 6.38
N TYR A 336 -53.47 -28.08 5.49
CA TYR A 336 -53.18 -28.77 4.24
C TYR A 336 -52.24 -27.95 3.34
N GLU A 337 -52.51 -26.65 3.17
CA GLU A 337 -51.65 -25.74 2.40
C GLU A 337 -50.23 -25.65 2.99
N TYR A 338 -50.11 -25.61 4.32
CA TYR A 338 -48.83 -25.65 5.00
C TYR A 338 -48.05 -26.93 4.68
N ASN A 339 -48.70 -28.10 4.73
CA ASN A 339 -48.04 -29.38 4.43
C ASN A 339 -47.61 -29.47 2.95
N GLU A 340 -48.38 -28.90 2.01
CA GLU A 340 -48.00 -28.82 0.59
C GLU A 340 -46.79 -27.90 0.34
N ILE A 341 -46.70 -26.77 1.06
CA ILE A 341 -45.61 -25.80 0.89
C ILE A 341 -44.31 -26.27 1.57
N TYR A 342 -44.43 -26.91 2.73
CA TYR A 342 -43.29 -27.27 3.58
C TYR A 342 -42.97 -28.78 3.61
N GLY A 343 -43.72 -29.62 2.90
CA GLY A 343 -43.38 -31.01 2.63
C GLY A 343 -43.34 -31.94 3.85
N VAL A 344 -44.21 -31.72 4.83
CA VAL A 344 -44.35 -32.57 6.05
C VAL A 344 -45.29 -33.75 5.82
#